data_AF-A0A3D3BPT7-F1
#
_entry.id   AF-A0A3D3BPT7-F1
#
_cell.length_a   1.000
_cell.length_b   1.000
_cell.length_c   1.000
_cell.angle_alpha   90.00
_cell.angle_beta   90.00
_cell.angle_gamma   90.00
#
_symmetry.space_group_name_H-M   'P 1'
#
loop_
_entity.id
_entity.type
_entity.pdbx_description
1 polymer ?
#
loop_
_entity_poly.entity_id
_entity_poly.type
_entity_poly.pdbx_seq_one_letter_code
_entity_poly.pdbx_strand_id
1 'polypeptide(L)'
;MTWPDLAAVQQPPWPDAPEVERAVAQLRALPPLVFAGECDLLTERLAQASRGEAFVLTGGDCAETFEANTADSIRARLKTVLQMSVVLTYAASLPVVKMGR
;
A
#
# COMPACT_ATOMS: atom_id res chain seq x y z
N MET A 1 -21.61 16.37 -1.12
CA MET A 1 -21.76 14.92 -1.26
C MET A 1 -20.64 14.27 -0.49
N THR A 2 -20.96 13.33 0.40
CA THR A 2 -19.99 12.54 1.15
C THR A 2 -20.09 11.10 0.68
N TRP A 3 -18.97 10.37 0.69
CA TRP A 3 -19.03 8.92 0.57
C TRP A 3 -20.05 8.36 1.60
N PRO A 4 -20.92 7.40 1.25
CA PRO A 4 -20.90 6.55 0.06
C PRO A 4 -21.77 6.98 -1.14
N ASP A 5 -22.43 8.15 -1.13
CA ASP A 5 -23.38 8.55 -2.18
C ASP A 5 -22.72 8.98 -3.51
N LEU A 6 -21.40 8.84 -3.62
CA LEU A 6 -20.62 9.16 -4.82
C LEU A 6 -20.60 7.95 -5.76
N ALA A 7 -20.61 8.21 -7.08
CA ALA A 7 -20.55 7.15 -8.07
C ALA A 7 -19.22 6.34 -7.97
N ALA A 8 -19.32 5.02 -7.84
CA ALA A 8 -18.19 4.09 -7.77
C ALA A 8 -18.23 3.09 -8.94
N VAL A 9 -17.32 3.23 -9.91
CA VAL A 9 -17.43 2.57 -11.24
C VAL A 9 -17.00 1.10 -11.26
N GLN A 10 -16.02 0.71 -10.44
CA GLN A 10 -15.40 -0.64 -10.48
C GLN A 10 -15.85 -1.52 -9.30
N GLN A 11 -17.11 -1.41 -8.89
CA GLN A 11 -17.64 -2.21 -7.78
C GLN A 11 -18.09 -3.60 -8.29
N PRO A 12 -17.65 -4.69 -7.65
CA PRO A 12 -18.16 -6.02 -7.97
C PRO A 12 -19.65 -6.13 -7.61
N PRO A 13 -20.48 -6.79 -8.45
CA PRO A 13 -21.91 -6.97 -8.20
C PRO A 13 -22.12 -8.12 -7.21
N TRP A 14 -21.83 -7.90 -5.93
CA TRP A 14 -22.05 -8.90 -4.89
C TRP A 14 -23.54 -9.30 -4.83
N PRO A 15 -23.86 -10.60 -4.88
CA PRO A 15 -25.26 -11.04 -5.02
C PRO A 15 -26.07 -10.95 -3.71
N ASP A 16 -25.41 -10.93 -2.55
CA ASP A 16 -26.02 -11.01 -1.23
C ASP A 16 -25.60 -9.81 -0.37
N ALA A 17 -26.48 -8.81 -0.27
CA ALA A 17 -26.23 -7.61 0.52
C ALA A 17 -26.08 -7.90 2.04
N PRO A 18 -26.93 -8.73 2.67
CA PRO A 18 -26.72 -9.16 4.05
C PRO A 18 -25.33 -9.76 4.33
N GLU A 19 -24.81 -10.61 3.44
CA GLU A 19 -23.48 -11.21 3.61
C GLU A 19 -22.36 -10.18 3.47
N VAL A 20 -22.50 -9.19 2.59
CA VAL A 20 -21.57 -8.05 2.49
C VAL A 20 -21.57 -7.25 3.79
N GLU A 21 -22.74 -6.94 4.36
CA GLU A 21 -22.85 -6.22 5.63
C GLU A 21 -22.18 -7.00 6.78
N ARG A 22 -22.36 -8.32 6.81
CA ARG A 22 -21.71 -9.21 7.78
C ARG A 22 -20.19 -9.20 7.65
N ALA A 23 -19.67 -9.29 6.43
CA ALA A 23 -18.23 -9.21 6.16
C ALA A 23 -17.64 -7.84 6.56
N VAL A 24 -18.33 -6.74 6.23
CA VAL A 24 -17.91 -5.39 6.62
C VAL A 24 -17.91 -5.23 8.15
N ALA A 25 -18.94 -5.73 8.85
CA ALA A 25 -19.01 -5.67 10.30
C ALA A 25 -17.84 -6.45 10.96
N GLN A 26 -17.50 -7.61 10.41
CA GLN A 26 -16.35 -8.39 10.87
C GLN A 26 -15.04 -7.63 10.67
N LEU A 27 -14.78 -7.09 9.47
CA LEU A 27 -13.55 -6.35 9.17
C LEU A 27 -13.39 -5.10 10.03
N ARG A 28 -14.49 -4.39 10.36
CA ARG A 28 -14.46 -3.21 11.24
C ARG A 28 -14.04 -3.52 12.68
N ALA A 29 -14.24 -4.76 13.14
CA ALA A 29 -13.88 -5.17 14.49
C ALA A 29 -12.42 -5.64 14.61
N LEU A 30 -11.72 -5.84 13.48
CA LEU A 30 -10.32 -6.28 13.49
C LEU A 30 -9.37 -5.12 13.80
N PRO A 31 -8.19 -5.39 14.37
CA PRO A 31 -7.16 -4.38 14.55
C PRO A 31 -6.75 -3.74 13.21
N PRO A 32 -6.35 -2.45 13.21
CA PRO A 32 -5.83 -1.81 12.02
C PRO A 32 -4.48 -2.44 11.61
N LEU A 33 -4.18 -2.40 10.30
CA LEU A 33 -2.92 -2.90 9.76
C LEU A 33 -1.74 -1.95 9.99
N VAL A 34 -2.02 -0.66 10.21
CA VAL A 34 -1.02 0.40 10.39
C VAL A 34 -1.48 1.37 11.48
N PHE A 35 -0.53 2.04 12.12
CA PHE A 35 -0.78 3.09 13.09
C PHE A 35 -0.85 4.47 12.43
N ALA A 36 -1.64 5.39 12.98
CA ALA A 36 -1.78 6.76 12.44
C ALA A 36 -0.43 7.48 12.29
N GLY A 37 0.46 7.34 13.27
CA GLY A 37 1.80 7.95 13.21
C GLY A 37 2.69 7.42 12.08
N GLU A 38 2.45 6.19 11.59
CA GLU A 38 3.15 5.67 10.41
C GLU A 38 2.67 6.36 9.13
N CYS A 39 1.37 6.67 9.04
CA CYS A 39 0.79 7.45 7.94
C CYS A 39 1.28 8.91 7.94
N ASP A 40 1.38 9.52 9.12
CA ASP A 40 1.92 10.88 9.26
C ASP A 40 3.39 10.93 8.81
N LEU A 41 4.20 9.97 9.27
CA LEU A 41 5.59 9.82 8.86
C LEU A 41 5.75 9.59 7.34
N LEU A 42 4.87 8.79 6.74
CA LEU A 42 4.86 8.59 5.29
C LEU A 42 4.52 9.90 4.56
N THR A 43 3.54 10.65 5.05
CA THR A 43 3.14 11.95 4.49
C THR A 43 4.30 12.94 4.49
N GLU A 44 5.05 13.04 5.60
CA GLU A 44 6.25 13.89 5.68
C GLU A 44 7.32 13.51 4.66
N ARG A 45 7.57 12.19 4.50
CA ARG A 45 8.55 11.66 3.53
C ARG A 45 8.12 11.93 2.09
N LEU A 46 6.83 11.80 1.78
CA LEU A 46 6.29 12.15 0.46
C LEU A 46 6.37 13.66 0.20
N ALA A 47 6.19 14.49 1.22
CA ALA A 47 6.38 15.94 1.09
C ALA A 47 7.83 16.30 0.75
N GLN A 48 8.83 15.63 1.34
CA GLN A 48 10.24 15.77 0.94
C GLN A 48 10.44 15.44 -0.54
N ALA A 49 9.85 14.33 -1.00
CA ALA A 49 9.94 13.94 -2.41
C ALA A 49 9.30 14.99 -3.35
N SER A 50 8.17 15.59 -2.96
CA SER A 50 7.54 16.66 -3.76
C SER A 50 8.40 17.92 -3.90
N ARG A 51 9.34 18.14 -2.97
CA ARG A 51 10.30 19.26 -3.01
C ARG A 51 11.61 18.89 -3.70
N GLY A 52 11.75 17.66 -4.21
CA GLY A 52 12.98 17.16 -4.82
C GLY A 52 14.07 16.77 -3.80
N GLU A 53 13.70 16.60 -2.53
CA GLU A 53 14.62 16.24 -1.45
C GLU A 53 14.70 14.72 -1.22
N ALA A 54 13.85 13.94 -1.89
CA ALA A 54 13.80 12.48 -1.82
C ALA A 54 13.27 11.88 -3.14
N PHE A 55 13.52 10.59 -3.35
CA PHE A 55 12.96 9.83 -4.45
C PHE A 55 11.95 8.78 -3.93
N VAL A 56 10.86 8.54 -4.65
CA VAL A 56 9.85 7.54 -4.28
C VAL A 56 10.03 6.28 -5.13
N LEU A 57 10.21 5.14 -4.47
CA LEU A 57 10.23 3.82 -5.09
C LEU A 57 9.00 3.05 -4.60
N THR A 58 8.07 2.77 -5.52
CA THR A 58 6.97 1.83 -5.30
C THR A 58 7.20 0.56 -6.13
N GLY A 59 7.00 -0.60 -5.53
CA GLY A 59 7.18 -1.88 -6.22
C GLY A 59 6.46 -3.03 -5.53
N GLY A 60 5.99 -3.99 -6.31
CA GLY A 60 5.21 -5.13 -5.83
C GLY A 60 4.43 -5.75 -6.97
N ASP A 61 3.45 -6.58 -6.62
CA ASP A 61 2.68 -7.32 -7.62
C ASP A 61 1.60 -6.43 -8.26
N CYS A 62 1.18 -6.83 -9.47
CA CYS A 62 0.02 -6.21 -10.11
C CYS A 62 -1.26 -6.53 -9.32
N ALA A 63 -1.43 -7.83 -9.04
CA ALA A 63 -2.48 -8.38 -8.21
C ALA A 63 -1.89 -9.50 -7.36
N GLU A 64 -1.99 -9.36 -6.05
CA GLU A 64 -1.63 -10.43 -5.11
C GLU A 64 -2.68 -11.54 -5.14
N THR A 65 -2.26 -12.78 -4.89
CA THR A 65 -3.17 -13.93 -4.76
C THR A 65 -2.99 -14.58 -3.41
N PHE A 66 -4.05 -15.20 -2.88
CA PHE A 66 -3.98 -15.89 -1.58
C PHE A 66 -2.96 -17.05 -1.60
N GLU A 67 -2.86 -17.78 -2.71
CA GLU A 67 -1.93 -18.89 -2.87
C GLU A 67 -0.47 -18.41 -2.90
N ALA A 68 -0.20 -17.30 -3.59
CA ALA A 68 1.16 -16.78 -3.73
C ALA A 68 1.62 -15.95 -2.52
N ASN A 69 0.75 -15.69 -1.53
CA ASN A 69 1.07 -14.90 -0.34
C ASN A 69 1.86 -15.70 0.70
N THR A 70 3.04 -16.18 0.31
CA THR A 70 3.95 -16.97 1.15
C THR A 70 5.11 -16.12 1.67
N ALA A 71 5.70 -16.52 2.79
CA ALA A 71 6.85 -15.82 3.37
C ALA A 71 8.02 -15.68 2.38
N ASP A 72 8.23 -16.68 1.52
CA ASP A 72 9.30 -16.65 0.51
C ASP A 72 9.00 -15.67 -0.61
N SER A 73 7.74 -15.58 -1.08
CA SER A 73 7.36 -14.59 -2.10
C SER A 73 7.48 -13.16 -1.55
N ILE A 74 7.05 -12.94 -0.31
CA ILE A 74 7.17 -11.64 0.38
C ILE A 74 8.65 -11.27 0.53
N ARG A 75 9.48 -12.21 0.99
CA ARG A 75 10.93 -11.99 1.15
C ARG A 75 11.59 -11.64 -0.19
N ALA A 76 11.25 -12.35 -1.26
CA ALA A 76 11.79 -12.08 -2.58
C ALA A 76 11.41 -10.67 -3.07
N ARG A 77 10.15 -10.27 -2.91
CA ARG A 77 9.66 -8.92 -3.26
C ARG A 77 10.37 -7.83 -2.46
N LEU A 78 10.47 -8.00 -1.14
CA LEU A 78 11.20 -7.06 -0.27
C LEU A 78 12.67 -6.94 -0.68
N LYS A 79 13.35 -8.06 -0.97
CA LYS A 79 14.74 -8.06 -1.42
C LYS A 79 14.92 -7.24 -2.68
N THR A 80 14.05 -7.42 -3.67
CA THR A 80 14.11 -6.66 -4.93
C THR A 80 13.94 -5.16 -4.70
N VAL A 81 12.93 -4.75 -3.91
CA VAL A 81 12.70 -3.33 -3.60
C VAL A 81 13.89 -2.72 -2.85
N LEU A 82 14.48 -3.45 -1.90
CA LEU A 82 15.65 -2.99 -1.15
C LEU A 82 16.89 -2.86 -2.05
N GLN A 83 17.12 -3.82 -2.95
CA GLN A 83 18.24 -3.76 -3.91
C GLN A 83 18.11 -2.55 -4.83
N MET A 84 16.92 -2.30 -5.40
CA MET A 84 16.65 -1.11 -6.21
C MET A 84 16.86 0.17 -5.40
N SER A 85 16.39 0.21 -4.14
CA SER A 85 16.54 1.38 -3.27
C SER A 85 18.00 1.75 -3.06
N VAL A 86 18.90 0.78 -2.89
CA VAL A 86 20.35 1.04 -2.72
C VAL A 86 20.94 1.68 -3.97
N VAL A 87 20.62 1.14 -5.15
CA VAL A 87 21.09 1.68 -6.44
C VAL A 87 20.59 3.11 -6.64
N LEU A 88 19.30 3.36 -6.40
CA LEU A 88 18.68 4.69 -6.56
C LEU A 88 19.23 5.71 -5.56
N THR A 89 19.47 5.30 -4.32
CA THR A 89 20.04 6.19 -3.29
C THR A 89 21.42 6.68 -3.73
N TYR A 90 22.26 5.77 -4.24
CA TYR A 90 23.59 6.12 -4.73
C TYR A 90 23.53 7.02 -5.97
N ALA A 91 22.73 6.64 -6.98
CA ALA A 91 22.66 7.36 -8.26
C ALA A 91 22.04 8.76 -8.12
N ALA A 92 21.01 8.92 -7.30
CA ALA A 92 20.34 10.20 -7.11
C ALA A 92 21.02 11.09 -6.05
N SER A 93 21.88 10.51 -5.19
CA SER A 93 22.38 11.19 -3.99
C SER A 93 21.27 11.76 -3.09
N LEU A 94 20.11 11.09 -3.09
CA LEU A 94 18.91 11.47 -2.34
C LEU A 94 18.39 10.26 -1.56
N PRO A 95 17.72 10.48 -0.41
CA PRO A 95 17.01 9.41 0.29
C PRO A 95 15.89 8.83 -0.58
N VAL A 96 15.68 7.50 -0.47
CA VAL A 96 14.60 6.78 -1.18
C VAL A 96 13.51 6.32 -0.22
N VAL A 97 12.29 6.82 -0.43
CA VAL A 97 11.06 6.38 0.22
C VAL A 97 10.60 5.08 -0.44
N LYS A 98 10.51 4.00 0.31
CA LYS A 98 10.20 2.64 -0.17
C LYS A 98 8.74 2.31 0.15
N MET A 99 7.95 1.96 -0.85
CA MET A 99 6.55 1.56 -0.70
C MET A 99 6.28 0.23 -1.41
N GLY A 100 5.66 -0.71 -0.70
CA GLY A 100 5.20 -1.98 -1.27
C GLY A 100 3.83 -1.83 -1.92
N ARG A 101 3.62 -2.53 -3.04
CA ARG A 101 2.29 -2.87 -3.55
C ARG A 101 1.90 -4.27 -3.13
#